data_AF-A0A7C6A704-F1
#
_entry.id   AF-A0A7C6A704-F1
#
_cell.length_a   1.000
_cell.length_b   1.000
_cell.length_c   1.000
_cell.angle_alpha   90.00
_cell.angle_beta   90.00
_cell.angle_gamma   90.00
#
_symmetry.space_group_name_H-M   'P 1'
#
loop_
_entity.id
_entity.type
_entity.pdbx_description
1 polymer ?
#
loop_
_entity_poly.entity_id
_entity_poly.type
_entity_poly.pdbx_seq_one_letter_code
_entity_poly.pdbx_strand_id
1 'polypeptide(L)' 'MLILQKSTCAHGWLLGQFLSNYFNHRNDAFGGHLQNRMKLPLEIIKAIRDIAKDQLLSVCVKCS' A
#
# COMPACT_ATOMS: atom_id res chain seq x y z
N MET A 1 24.92 -2.89 0.66
CA MET A 1 24.98 -2.44 -0.74
C MET A 1 25.25 -3.64 -1.62
N LEU A 2 24.18 -4.26 -2.11
CA LEU A 2 24.17 -5.19 -3.24
C LEU A 2 22.73 -5.12 -3.77
N ILE A 3 22.61 -4.68 -5.02
CA ILE A 3 21.35 -4.38 -5.69
C ILE A 3 20.79 -5.71 -6.20
N LEU A 4 19.72 -6.19 -5.56
CA LEU A 4 18.83 -7.21 -6.13
C LEU A 4 17.48 -6.55 -6.44
N GLN A 5 17.50 -5.75 -7.51
CA GLN A 5 16.31 -5.40 -8.28
C GLN A 5 16.02 -6.56 -9.24
N LYS A 6 15.16 -7.52 -8.83
CA LYS A 6 14.32 -8.36 -9.72
C LYS A 6 13.55 -9.43 -8.94
N SER A 7 12.28 -9.15 -8.65
CA SER A 7 11.15 -10.03 -8.97
C SER A 7 9.85 -9.39 -8.46
N THR A 8 8.85 -9.44 -9.32
CA THR A 8 7.54 -8.79 -9.26
C THR A 8 6.75 -9.11 -7.98
N CYS A 9 5.97 -8.14 -7.49
CA CYS A 9 5.02 -8.21 -6.35
C CYS A 9 5.55 -8.00 -4.92
N ALA A 10 6.86 -7.88 -4.66
CA ALA A 10 7.39 -7.82 -3.29
C ALA A 10 8.15 -6.52 -2.92
N HIS A 11 7.83 -5.37 -3.53
CA HIS A 11 8.48 -4.10 -3.19
C HIS A 11 7.51 -2.96 -2.86
N GLY A 12 6.33 -3.21 -2.28
CA GLY A 12 5.44 -2.13 -1.84
C GLY A 12 4.82 -1.26 -2.96
N TRP A 13 5.04 -1.63 -4.23
CA TRP A 13 4.57 -0.85 -5.37
C TRP A 13 3.07 -0.97 -5.59
N LEU A 14 2.41 -2.08 -5.27
CA LEU A 14 0.96 -2.18 -5.46
C LEU A 14 0.20 -1.19 -4.57
N LEU A 15 0.47 -1.21 -3.26
CA LEU A 15 -0.14 -0.26 -2.33
C LEU A 15 0.34 1.18 -2.60
N GLY A 16 1.62 1.35 -2.95
CA GLY A 16 2.15 2.65 -3.37
C GLY A 16 1.48 3.18 -4.66
N GLN A 17 1.13 2.32 -5.61
CA GLN A 17 0.42 2.67 -6.83
C GLN A 17 -1.00 3.11 -6.52
N PHE A 18 -1.69 2.43 -5.60
CA PHE A 18 -3.02 2.86 -5.13
C PHE A 18 -2.97 4.21 -4.42
N LEU A 19 -1.93 4.46 -3.61
CA LEU A 19 -1.75 5.70 -2.85
C LEU A 19 -1.28 6.89 -3.70
N SER A 20 -0.56 6.64 -4.81
CA SER A 20 -0.04 7.70 -5.66
C SER A 20 -1.12 8.26 -6.60
N ASN A 21 -1.21 9.58 -6.69
CA ASN A 21 -2.15 10.24 -7.62
C ASN A 21 -1.67 10.14 -9.07
N TYR A 22 -0.36 9.90 -9.24
CA TYR A 22 0.27 9.74 -10.53
C TYR A 22 0.01 8.36 -11.15
N PHE A 23 -0.24 7.34 -10.33
CA PHE A 23 -0.49 5.98 -10.82
C PHE A 23 -1.96 5.56 -10.73
N ASN A 24 -2.70 6.04 -9.72
CA ASN A 24 -4.10 5.68 -9.52
C ASN A 24 -5.05 6.72 -10.11
N HIS A 25 -5.39 6.53 -11.39
CA HIS A 25 -6.41 7.31 -12.10
C HIS A 25 -7.79 6.66 -12.08
N ARG A 26 -8.03 5.70 -11.18
CA ARG A 26 -9.36 5.08 -11.07
C ARG A 26 -10.37 6.09 -10.56
N ASN A 27 -11.62 5.94 -10.97
CA ASN A 27 -12.74 6.79 -10.54
C ASN A 27 -13.79 6.00 -9.75
N ASP A 28 -13.37 4.93 -9.10
CA ASP A 28 -14.21 4.03 -8.31
C ASP A 28 -13.95 4.19 -6.80
N ALA A 29 -14.48 3.26 -5.99
CA ALA A 29 -14.34 3.28 -4.54
C ALA A 29 -12.88 3.22 -4.05
N PHE A 30 -11.91 2.87 -4.88
CA PHE A 30 -10.49 2.76 -4.55
C PHE A 30 -9.60 3.79 -5.27
N GLY A 31 -10.21 4.75 -5.96
CA GLY A 31 -9.53 5.79 -6.74
C GLY A 31 -10.02 7.21 -6.48
N GLY A 32 -9.37 8.19 -7.13
CA GLY A 32 -9.70 9.61 -7.00
C GLY A 32 -9.22 10.20 -5.68
N HIS A 33 -10.15 10.55 -4.78
CA HIS A 33 -9.80 11.17 -3.51
C HIS A 33 -8.86 10.30 -2.66
N LEU A 34 -8.00 10.96 -1.87
CA LEU A 34 -7.02 10.29 -1.00
C LEU A 34 -7.69 9.23 -0.09
N GLN A 35 -8.88 9.53 0.45
CA GLN A 35 -9.63 8.59 1.29
C GLN A 35 -9.94 7.27 0.58
N ASN A 36 -10.35 7.31 -0.68
CA ASN A 36 -10.61 6.10 -1.48
C ASN A 36 -9.31 5.35 -1.79
N ARG A 37 -8.25 6.09 -2.12
CA ARG A 37 -6.92 5.54 -2.40
C ARG A 37 -6.29 4.84 -1.18
N MET A 38 -6.62 5.29 0.04
CA MET A 38 -6.17 4.66 1.29
C MET A 38 -7.00 3.46 1.73
N LYS A 39 -8.20 3.22 1.16
CA LYS A 39 -9.06 2.10 1.61
C LYS A 39 -8.37 0.75 1.51
N LEU A 40 -7.81 0.43 0.34
CA LEU A 40 -7.16 -0.86 0.11
C LEU A 40 -5.96 -1.09 1.06
N PRO A 41 -5.01 -0.12 1.21
CA PRO A 41 -3.95 -0.24 2.20
C PRO A 41 -4.45 -0.43 3.64
N LEU A 42 -5.48 0.30 4.05
CA LEU A 42 -6.01 0.22 5.42
C LEU A 42 -6.70 -1.12 5.70
N GLU A 43 -7.46 -1.65 4.74
CA GLU A 43 -8.09 -2.98 4.84
C GLU A 43 -7.02 -4.07 5.04
N ILE A 44 -5.94 -4.01 4.26
CA ILE A 44 -4.82 -4.97 4.36
C ILE A 44 -4.11 -4.86 5.70
N ILE A 45 -3.82 -3.63 6.16
CA ILE A 45 -3.19 -3.43 7.47
C ILE A 45 -4.07 -3.96 8.60
N LYS A 46 -5.40 -3.76 8.52
CA LYS A 46 -6.35 -4.32 9.49
C LYS A 46 -6.35 -5.84 9.48
N ALA A 47 -6.41 -6.47 8.30
CA ALA A 47 -6.38 -7.91 8.16
C ALA A 47 -5.07 -8.52 8.70
N ILE A 48 -3.93 -7.90 8.39
CA ILE A 48 -2.63 -8.34 8.90
C ILE A 48 -2.57 -8.17 10.43
N ARG A 49 -3.06 -7.05 10.97
CA ARG A 49 -3.10 -6.80 12.42
C ARG A 49 -3.95 -7.82 13.17
N ASP A 50 -5.06 -8.27 12.58
CA ASP A 50 -5.91 -9.27 13.22
C ASP A 50 -5.23 -10.65 13.31
N ILE A 51 -4.39 -10.98 12.34
CA ILE A 51 -3.61 -12.24 12.33
C ILE A 51 -2.38 -12.14 13.24
N ALA A 52 -1.67 -11.02 13.18
CA ALA A 52 -0.35 -10.85 13.78
C ALA A 52 -0.40 -10.22 15.19
N LYS A 53 -1.46 -10.46 15.98
CA LYS A 53 -1.84 -9.75 17.24
C LYS A 53 -0.71 -9.34 18.20
N ASP A 54 0.42 -10.06 18.21
CA ASP A 54 1.58 -9.83 19.09
C ASP A 54 2.86 -9.33 18.38
N GLN A 55 2.81 -9.04 17.07
CA GLN A 55 3.97 -8.59 16.30
C GLN A 55 3.90 -7.10 15.98
N LEU A 56 5.06 -6.45 16.08
CA LEU A 56 5.21 -5.02 15.84
C LEU A 56 5.15 -4.74 14.35
N LEU A 57 3.99 -4.28 13.87
CA LEU A 57 3.77 -3.92 12.48
C LEU A 57 4.15 -2.45 12.24
N SER A 58 5.19 -2.19 11.45
CA SER A 58 5.57 -0.85 10.99
C SER A 58 5.18 -0.65 9.52
N VAL A 59 4.44 0.42 9.23
CA VAL A 59 4.02 0.77 7.87
C VAL A 59 4.64 2.11 7.51
N CYS A 60 5.49 2.14 6.48
CA CYS A 60 6.11 3.36 5.99
C CYS A 60 5.38 3.85 4.75
N VAL A 61 4.69 4.98 4.87
CA VAL A 61 4.00 5.62 3.74
C VAL A 61 4.82 6.81 3.27
N LYS A 62 5.25 6.77 2.00
CA LYS A 62 5.77 7.97 1.33
C LYS A 62 4.62 8.70 0.65
N CYS A 63 4.24 9.85 1.20
CA CYS A 63 3.37 10.80 0.50
C CYS A 63 4.23 11.60 -0.48
N SER A 64 3.83 11.58 -1.76
CA SER A 64 4.37 12.42 -2.84
C SER A 64 3.25 13.32 -3.36
#